data_AF-A0A351AV22-F1
#
_entry.id   AF-A0A351AV22-F1
#
_cell.length_a   1.000
_cell.length_b   1.000
_cell.length_c   1.000
_cell.angle_alpha   90.00
_cell.angle_beta   90.00
_cell.angle_gamma   90.00
#
_symmetry.space_group_name_H-M   'P 1'
#
loop_
_entity.id
_entity.type
_entity.pdbx_description
1 polymer ?
#
loop_
_entity_poly.entity_id
_entity_poly.type
_entity_poly.pdbx_seq_one_letter_code
_entity_poly.pdbx_strand_id
1 'polypeptide(L)'
;MEKAKRLFKLSPAATLIFGLILGAAARFFDMCCETLGEIFSQMAIWILLGTLISIYSPTKKAAMLNAAPFCFGMLFSYYAAAIITKGVYGWSFIIGWTIFAFFSPLMAYFARMAKQEGIIPKIIAGGIVVFSVLSSVLLFGRLRIYDFIIDSLLVYFLFFRKIRYVHTEVQQ
;
A
#
# COMPACT_ATOMS: atom_id res chain seq x y z
N MET A 1 -19.63 -21.47 12.52
CA MET A 1 -18.38 -20.79 12.08
C MET A 1 -18.50 -20.14 10.68
N GLU A 2 -19.70 -19.77 10.23
CA GLU A 2 -19.94 -19.20 8.89
C GLU A 2 -20.07 -17.66 8.88
N LYS A 3 -20.35 -17.04 10.05
CA LYS A 3 -20.48 -15.59 10.21
C LYS A 3 -19.16 -14.81 10.01
N ALA A 4 -18.00 -15.44 10.20
CA ALA A 4 -16.69 -14.76 10.08
C ALA A 4 -16.29 -14.46 8.61
N LYS A 5 -16.91 -15.12 7.62
CA LYS A 5 -16.55 -14.94 6.19
C LYS A 5 -17.12 -13.68 5.55
N ARG A 6 -18.11 -13.02 6.18
CA ARG A 6 -18.77 -11.80 5.64
C ARG A 6 -18.17 -10.48 6.13
N LEU A 7 -17.23 -10.50 7.08
CA LEU A 7 -16.85 -9.28 7.82
C LEU A 7 -15.76 -8.41 7.18
N PHE A 8 -15.06 -8.86 6.13
CA PHE A 8 -14.00 -8.06 5.51
C PHE A 8 -14.19 -7.89 4.01
N LYS A 9 -15.36 -7.40 3.59
CA LYS A 9 -15.51 -6.85 2.24
C LYS A 9 -14.92 -5.45 2.25
N LEU A 10 -13.62 -5.34 1.93
CA LEU A 10 -12.97 -4.05 1.68
C LEU A 10 -13.79 -3.28 0.64
N SER A 11 -14.34 -2.14 1.04
CA SER A 11 -15.06 -1.22 0.17
C SER A 11 -14.18 -0.02 -0.17
N PRO A 12 -14.34 0.58 -1.36
CA PRO A 12 -13.59 1.79 -1.74
C PRO A 12 -13.76 2.94 -0.73
N ALA A 13 -14.95 3.07 -0.13
CA ALA A 13 -15.21 4.07 0.90
C ALA A 13 -14.44 3.77 2.20
N ALA A 14 -14.39 2.51 2.63
CA ALA A 14 -13.63 2.13 3.82
C ALA A 14 -12.13 2.34 3.62
N THR A 15 -11.59 2.03 2.45
CA THR A 15 -10.16 2.26 2.16
C THR A 15 -9.83 3.74 1.99
N LEU A 16 -10.76 4.55 1.48
CA LEU A 16 -10.65 6.01 1.47
C LEU A 16 -10.58 6.57 2.89
N ILE A 17 -11.53 6.19 3.77
CA ILE A 17 -11.55 6.64 5.17
C ILE A 17 -10.26 6.21 5.89
N PHE A 18 -9.83 4.97 5.67
CA PHE A 18 -8.58 4.47 6.23
C PHE A 18 -7.38 5.27 5.73
N GLY A 19 -7.33 5.60 4.43
CA GLY A 19 -6.31 6.47 3.85
C GLY A 19 -6.33 7.86 4.49
N LEU A 20 -7.50 8.49 4.62
CA LEU A 20 -7.66 9.81 5.25
C LEU A 20 -7.17 9.83 6.70
N ILE A 21 -7.51 8.81 7.49
CA ILE A 21 -7.06 8.68 8.88
C ILE A 21 -5.53 8.52 8.93
N LEU A 22 -4.99 7.62 8.10
CA LEU A 22 -3.54 7.38 8.09
C LEU A 22 -2.74 8.56 7.57
N GLY A 23 -3.24 9.34 6.59
CA GLY A 23 -2.53 10.52 6.09
C GLY A 23 -2.48 11.64 7.13
N ALA A 24 -3.59 11.88 7.84
CA ALA A 24 -3.60 12.80 8.98
C ALA A 24 -2.68 12.32 10.11
N ALA A 25 -2.70 11.02 10.42
CA ALA A 25 -1.83 10.42 11.43
C ALA A 25 -0.34 10.49 11.03
N ALA A 26 -0.01 10.25 9.76
CA ALA A 26 1.35 10.36 9.25
C ALA A 26 1.90 11.77 9.45
N ARG A 27 1.09 12.80 9.15
CA ARG A 27 1.50 14.19 9.40
C ARG A 27 1.64 14.50 10.89
N PHE A 28 0.78 13.92 11.73
CA PHE A 28 0.93 14.02 13.18
C PHE A 28 2.24 13.34 13.67
N PHE A 29 2.58 12.18 13.11
CA PHE A 29 3.83 11.49 13.43
C PHE A 29 5.07 12.26 12.98
N ASP A 30 5.04 12.95 11.84
CA ASP A 30 6.13 13.86 11.45
C ASP A 30 6.43 14.93 12.51
N MET A 31 5.41 15.36 13.27
CA MET A 31 5.57 16.38 14.30
C MET A 31 5.95 15.81 15.66
N CYS A 32 5.39 14.66 16.03
CA CYS A 32 5.55 14.09 17.38
C CYS A 32 6.71 13.09 17.48
N CYS A 33 7.02 12.36 16.41
CA CYS A 33 7.92 11.21 16.44
C CYS A 33 8.68 11.08 15.11
N GLU A 34 9.89 11.61 15.04
CA GLU A 34 10.74 11.62 13.84
C GLU A 34 10.86 10.22 13.19
N THR A 35 11.09 9.17 13.98
CA THR A 35 11.19 7.80 13.47
C THR A 35 9.89 7.29 12.82
N LEU A 36 8.71 7.63 13.37
CA LEU A 36 7.45 7.20 12.77
C LEU A 36 7.13 8.01 11.51
N GLY A 37 7.41 9.31 11.53
CA GLY A 37 7.26 10.17 10.34
C GLY A 37 8.11 9.69 9.17
N GLU A 38 9.37 9.31 9.44
CA GLU A 38 10.26 8.70 8.44
C GLU A 38 9.64 7.42 7.87
N ILE A 39 9.17 6.49 8.71
CA ILE A 39 8.57 5.22 8.27
C ILE A 39 7.35 5.48 7.36
N PHE A 40 6.44 6.37 7.74
CA PHE A 40 5.24 6.68 6.94
C PHE A 40 5.54 7.43 5.65
N SER A 41 6.72 8.06 5.55
CA SER A 41 7.22 8.73 4.35
C SER A 41 7.99 7.80 3.42
N GLN A 42 8.27 6.56 3.80
CA GLN A 42 9.02 5.62 2.96
C GLN A 42 8.14 4.88 1.96
N MET A 43 8.71 4.55 0.79
CA MET A 43 8.00 3.78 -0.23
C MET A 43 7.61 2.37 0.23
N ALA A 44 8.45 1.72 1.06
CA ALA A 44 8.23 0.34 1.50
C ALA A 44 6.90 0.16 2.25
N ILE A 45 6.53 1.08 3.15
CA ILE A 45 5.26 0.96 3.89
C ILE A 45 4.06 1.13 2.96
N TRP A 46 4.15 2.01 1.96
CA TRP A 46 3.09 2.22 0.97
C TRP A 46 2.91 0.98 0.09
N ILE A 47 4.02 0.34 -0.31
CA ILE A 47 3.99 -0.93 -1.05
C ILE A 47 3.37 -2.04 -0.18
N LEU A 48 3.73 -2.12 1.11
CA LEU A 48 3.15 -3.09 2.03
C LEU A 48 1.64 -2.88 2.20
N LEU A 49 1.20 -1.67 2.54
CA LEU A 49 -0.21 -1.36 2.75
C LEU A 49 -1.02 -1.55 1.46
N GLY A 50 -0.52 -1.07 0.33
CA GLY A 50 -1.14 -1.29 -0.98
C GLY A 50 -1.23 -2.77 -1.34
N THR A 51 -0.19 -3.56 -1.05
CA THR A 51 -0.19 -5.02 -1.24
C THR A 51 -1.23 -5.69 -0.36
N LEU A 52 -1.33 -5.34 0.93
CA LEU A 52 -2.33 -5.88 1.84
C LEU A 52 -3.75 -5.61 1.35
N ILE A 53 -4.06 -4.35 0.99
CA ILE A 53 -5.35 -3.97 0.41
C ILE A 53 -5.65 -4.80 -0.84
N SER A 54 -4.63 -5.01 -1.68
CA SER A 54 -4.77 -5.75 -2.93
C SER A 54 -5.03 -7.24 -2.71
N ILE A 55 -4.23 -7.92 -1.88
CA ILE A 55 -4.35 -9.37 -1.68
C ILE A 55 -5.61 -9.76 -0.92
N TYR A 56 -6.14 -8.87 -0.07
CA TYR A 56 -7.42 -9.09 0.63
C TYR A 56 -8.64 -8.67 -0.20
N SER A 57 -8.44 -8.02 -1.35
CA SER A 57 -9.54 -7.69 -2.25
C SER A 57 -10.03 -8.93 -3.03
N PRO A 58 -11.34 -9.09 -3.22
CA PRO A 58 -11.91 -10.30 -3.80
C PRO A 58 -11.46 -10.51 -5.25
N THR A 59 -11.50 -9.46 -6.07
CA THR A 59 -11.15 -9.47 -7.50
C THR A 59 -10.03 -8.49 -7.81
N LYS A 60 -9.40 -8.64 -8.99
CA LYS A 60 -8.37 -7.69 -9.48
C LYS A 60 -8.94 -6.26 -9.60
N LYS A 61 -10.16 -6.14 -10.14
CA LYS A 61 -10.89 -4.87 -10.22
C LYS A 61 -11.17 -4.27 -8.84
N ALA A 62 -11.55 -5.09 -7.86
CA ALA A 62 -11.75 -4.61 -6.48
C ALA A 62 -10.43 -4.14 -5.86
N ALA A 63 -9.30 -4.82 -6.11
CA ALA A 63 -7.99 -4.37 -5.65
C ALA A 63 -7.64 -2.97 -6.17
N MET A 64 -7.85 -2.75 -7.47
CA MET A 64 -7.65 -1.44 -8.11
C MET A 64 -8.54 -0.36 -7.48
N LEU A 65 -9.83 -0.64 -7.34
CA LEU A 65 -10.82 0.29 -6.78
C LEU A 65 -10.65 0.54 -5.28
N ASN A 66 -9.94 -0.33 -4.56
CA ASN A 66 -9.66 -0.17 -3.14
C ASN A 66 -8.33 0.56 -2.90
N ALA A 67 -7.31 0.30 -3.72
CA ALA A 67 -5.98 0.91 -3.59
C ALA A 67 -5.96 2.39 -4.00
N ALA A 68 -6.67 2.78 -5.05
CA ALA A 68 -6.69 4.17 -5.51
C ALA A 68 -7.26 5.13 -4.44
N PRO A 69 -8.46 4.90 -3.89
CA PRO A 69 -9.02 5.78 -2.86
C PRO A 69 -8.19 5.80 -1.58
N PHE A 70 -7.53 4.69 -1.23
CA PHE A 70 -6.55 4.67 -0.14
C PHE A 70 -5.41 5.66 -0.39
N CYS A 71 -4.74 5.56 -1.54
CA CYS A 71 -3.60 6.43 -1.85
C CYS A 71 -4.01 7.90 -1.95
N PHE A 72 -5.11 8.20 -2.65
CA PHE A 72 -5.60 9.57 -2.76
C PHE A 72 -6.08 10.13 -1.41
N GLY A 73 -6.77 9.34 -0.59
CA GLY A 73 -7.19 9.76 0.75
C GLY A 73 -5.99 10.07 1.65
N MET A 74 -4.96 9.22 1.60
CA MET A 74 -3.74 9.41 2.38
C MET A 74 -3.00 10.69 1.96
N LEU A 75 -2.77 10.90 0.66
CA LEU A 75 -2.11 12.12 0.17
C LEU A 75 -2.93 13.38 0.44
N PHE A 76 -4.25 13.33 0.20
CA PHE A 76 -5.13 14.47 0.39
C PHE A 76 -5.12 14.94 1.85
N SER A 77 -5.35 14.02 2.79
CA SER A 77 -5.35 14.34 4.23
C SER A 77 -3.97 14.75 4.73
N TYR A 78 -2.90 14.10 4.26
CA TYR A 78 -1.53 14.45 4.63
C TYR A 78 -1.18 15.88 4.20
N TYR A 79 -1.45 16.23 2.94
CA TYR A 79 -1.16 17.59 2.44
C TYR A 79 -2.11 18.64 3.02
N ALA A 80 -3.38 18.31 3.26
CA ALA A 80 -4.30 19.20 3.98
C ALA A 80 -3.79 19.49 5.40
N ALA A 81 -3.40 18.45 6.14
CA ALA A 81 -2.81 18.58 7.47
C ALA A 81 -1.47 19.35 7.43
N ALA A 82 -0.66 19.14 6.39
CA ALA A 82 0.57 19.91 6.17
C ALA A 82 0.29 21.40 5.99
N ILE A 83 -0.71 21.79 5.19
CA ILE A 83 -1.10 23.19 5.00
C ILE A 83 -1.52 23.81 6.35
N ILE A 84 -2.35 23.11 7.12
CA ILE A 84 -2.83 23.58 8.43
C ILE A 84 -1.67 23.76 9.42
N THR A 85 -0.71 22.84 9.40
CA THR A 85 0.46 22.83 10.30
C THR A 85 1.65 23.61 9.74
N LYS A 86 1.47 24.37 8.64
CA LYS A 86 2.52 25.15 7.95
C LYS A 86 3.75 24.33 7.55
N GLY A 87 3.55 23.07 7.15
CA GLY A 87 4.59 22.21 6.61
C GLY A 87 5.07 22.69 5.25
N VAL A 88 6.39 22.76 5.06
CA VAL A 88 7.02 23.12 3.77
C VAL A 88 7.43 21.83 3.06
N TYR A 89 6.90 21.60 1.86
CA TYR A 89 7.22 20.44 1.03
C TYR A 89 7.68 20.89 -0.35
N GLY A 90 8.73 20.25 -0.87
CA GLY A 90 9.21 20.51 -2.22
C GLY A 90 8.23 20.00 -3.28
N TRP A 91 8.08 20.75 -4.37
CA TRP A 91 7.22 20.37 -5.50
C TRP A 91 7.55 18.99 -6.07
N SER A 92 8.83 18.62 -6.12
CA SER A 92 9.26 17.30 -6.58
C SER A 92 8.67 16.16 -5.75
N PHE A 93 8.52 16.36 -4.44
CA PHE A 93 7.92 15.36 -3.54
C PHE A 93 6.43 15.21 -3.81
N ILE A 94 5.70 16.34 -3.91
CA ILE A 94 4.27 16.35 -4.21
C ILE A 94 3.99 15.67 -5.55
N ILE A 95 4.77 15.99 -6.58
CA ILE A 95 4.64 15.40 -7.92
C ILE A 95 4.93 13.90 -7.87
N GLY A 96 6.01 13.47 -7.22
CA GLY A 96 6.39 12.06 -7.12
C GLY A 96 5.29 11.20 -6.49
N TRP A 97 4.75 11.65 -5.36
CA TRP A 97 3.65 10.95 -4.68
C TRP A 97 2.34 10.99 -5.45
N THR A 98 2.05 12.10 -6.13
CA THR A 98 0.87 12.20 -6.99
C THR A 98 0.95 11.17 -8.12
N ILE A 99 2.09 11.08 -8.81
CA ILE A 99 2.34 10.06 -9.84
C ILE A 99 2.15 8.66 -9.26
N PHE A 100 2.73 8.37 -8.10
CA PHE A 100 2.56 7.10 -7.42
C PHE A 100 1.07 6.76 -7.17
N ALA A 101 0.27 7.71 -6.69
CA ALA A 101 -1.15 7.49 -6.45
C ALA A 101 -1.92 7.15 -7.74
N PHE A 102 -1.57 7.77 -8.87
CA PHE A 102 -2.16 7.45 -10.17
C PHE A 102 -1.78 6.04 -10.66
N PHE A 103 -0.56 5.57 -10.39
CA PHE A 103 -0.12 4.22 -10.74
C PHE A 103 -0.55 3.14 -9.73
N SER A 104 -1.02 3.54 -8.54
CA SER A 104 -1.46 2.61 -7.49
C SER A 104 -2.50 1.56 -7.91
N PRO A 105 -3.49 1.84 -8.80
CA PRO A 105 -4.41 0.82 -9.28
C PRO A 105 -3.69 -0.27 -10.08
N LEU A 106 -2.76 0.12 -10.95
CA LEU A 106 -1.98 -0.82 -11.76
C LEU A 106 -1.12 -1.72 -10.87
N MET A 107 -0.45 -1.14 -9.88
CA MET A 107 0.32 -1.88 -8.90
C MET A 107 -0.56 -2.86 -8.10
N ALA A 108 -1.75 -2.41 -7.70
CA ALA A 108 -2.71 -3.25 -6.97
C ALA A 108 -3.22 -4.43 -7.79
N TYR A 109 -3.40 -4.24 -9.11
CA TYR A 109 -3.71 -5.33 -10.03
C TYR A 109 -2.62 -6.41 -10.00
N PHE A 110 -1.35 -6.02 -10.13
CA PHE A 110 -0.21 -6.94 -10.09
C PHE A 110 -0.06 -7.61 -8.72
N ALA A 111 -0.21 -6.86 -7.63
CA ALA A 111 -0.17 -7.41 -6.28
C ALA A 111 -1.27 -8.45 -6.04
N ARG A 112 -2.47 -8.26 -6.60
CA ARG A 112 -3.53 -9.28 -6.55
C ARG A 112 -3.19 -10.49 -7.40
N MET A 113 -2.58 -10.28 -8.57
CA MET A 113 -2.15 -11.34 -9.48
C MET A 113 -1.05 -12.22 -8.87
N ALA A 114 -0.19 -11.64 -8.04
CA ALA A 114 0.87 -12.34 -7.31
C ALA A 114 0.37 -13.47 -6.38
N LYS A 115 -0.93 -13.47 -6.01
CA LYS A 115 -1.55 -14.53 -5.19
C LYS A 115 -2.28 -15.61 -5.99
N GLN A 116 -2.24 -15.56 -7.32
CA GLN A 116 -2.77 -16.62 -8.17
C GLN A 116 -1.79 -17.82 -8.22
N GLU A 117 -2.27 -18.98 -8.66
CA GLU A 117 -1.42 -20.15 -8.86
C GLU A 117 -0.62 -20.03 -10.17
N GLY A 118 0.63 -20.49 -10.15
CA GLY A 118 1.51 -20.50 -11.32
C GLY A 118 2.90 -19.89 -11.06
N ILE A 119 3.74 -19.90 -12.10
CA ILE A 119 5.09 -19.34 -12.06
C ILE A 119 5.05 -17.81 -12.22
N ILE A 120 4.20 -17.29 -13.12
CA ILE A 120 4.05 -15.85 -13.38
C ILE A 120 3.70 -15.06 -12.10
N PRO A 121 2.72 -15.47 -11.26
CA PRO A 121 2.46 -14.84 -9.96
C PRO A 121 3.67 -14.77 -9.03
N LYS A 122 4.53 -15.81 -9.00
CA LYS A 122 5.73 -15.83 -8.16
C LYS A 122 6.79 -14.84 -8.66
N ILE A 123 6.94 -14.71 -9.98
CA ILE A 123 7.82 -13.71 -10.59
C ILE A 123 7.34 -12.30 -10.22
N ILE A 124 6.03 -12.06 -10.28
CA ILE A 124 5.46 -10.76 -9.90
C ILE A 124 5.64 -10.48 -8.40
N ALA A 125 5.39 -11.48 -7.54
CA ALA A 125 5.65 -11.37 -6.11
C ALA A 125 7.11 -11.02 -5.83
N GLY A 126 8.05 -11.69 -6.51
CA GLY A 126 9.47 -11.39 -6.43
C GLY A 126 9.79 -9.97 -6.90
N GLY A 127 9.21 -9.55 -8.02
CA GLY A 127 9.36 -8.20 -8.56
C GLY A 127 8.87 -7.11 -7.60
N ILE A 128 7.75 -7.32 -6.91
CA ILE A 128 7.23 -6.37 -5.90
C ILE A 128 8.22 -6.24 -4.72
N VAL A 129 8.77 -7.35 -4.24
CA VAL A 129 9.76 -7.34 -3.14
C VAL A 129 11.06 -6.67 -3.58
N VAL A 130 11.60 -7.04 -4.76
CA VAL A 130 12.81 -6.43 -5.31
C VAL A 130 12.63 -4.93 -5.50
N PHE A 131 11.48 -4.51 -6.03
CA PHE A 131 11.17 -3.10 -6.21
C PHE A 131 11.08 -2.36 -4.86
N SER A 132 10.49 -2.97 -3.83
CA SER A 132 10.45 -2.42 -2.47
C SER A 132 11.86 -2.14 -1.93
N VAL A 133 12.72 -3.16 -1.92
CA VAL A 133 14.11 -3.05 -1.44
C VAL A 133 14.89 -2.02 -2.27
N LEU A 134 14.76 -2.07 -3.60
CA LEU A 134 15.47 -1.16 -4.50
C LEU A 134 15.03 0.30 -4.31
N SER A 135 13.73 0.53 -4.08
CA SER A 135 13.21 1.87 -3.79
C SER A 135 13.82 2.46 -2.52
N SER A 136 14.02 1.65 -1.47
CA SER A 136 14.68 2.08 -0.24
C SER A 136 16.15 2.47 -0.47
N VAL A 137 16.88 1.70 -1.31
CA VAL A 137 18.27 2.02 -1.65
C VAL A 137 18.38 3.25 -2.55
N LEU A 138 17.59 3.32 -3.62
CA LEU A 138 17.71 4.37 -4.64
C LEU A 138 17.17 5.72 -4.19
N LEU A 139 16.03 5.74 -3.49
CA LEU A 139 15.36 7.00 -3.12
C LEU A 139 15.85 7.55 -1.78
N PHE A 140 16.29 6.68 -0.86
CA PHE A 140 16.67 7.08 0.49
C PHE A 140 18.14 6.81 0.83
N GLY A 141 18.90 6.20 -0.09
CA GLY A 141 20.36 6.03 0.01
C GLY A 141 20.85 5.08 1.09
N ARG A 142 19.96 4.51 1.92
CA ARG A 142 20.29 3.61 3.04
C ARG A 142 19.14 2.63 3.29
N LEU A 143 19.49 1.38 3.60
CA LEU A 143 18.55 0.40 4.15
C LEU A 143 18.48 0.59 5.67
N ARG A 144 17.35 1.06 6.17
CA ARG A 144 17.11 1.15 7.62
C ARG A 144 16.56 -0.17 8.17
N ILE A 145 16.68 -0.33 9.48
CA ILE A 145 16.19 -1.54 10.18
C ILE A 145 14.70 -1.78 9.90
N TYR A 146 13.90 -0.73 9.85
CA TYR A 146 12.47 -0.82 9.57
C TYR A 146 12.16 -1.21 8.11
N ASP A 147 13.02 -0.90 7.14
CA ASP A 147 12.85 -1.40 5.76
C ASP A 147 12.94 -2.93 5.74
N PHE A 148 13.92 -3.52 6.44
CA PHE A 148 14.03 -4.97 6.56
C PHE A 148 12.80 -5.61 7.21
N ILE A 149 12.22 -4.97 8.23
CA ILE A 149 11.00 -5.46 8.89
C ILE A 149 9.82 -5.41 7.91
N ILE A 150 9.63 -4.29 7.22
CA ILE A 150 8.55 -4.09 6.25
C ILE A 150 8.67 -5.07 5.07
N ASP A 151 9.87 -5.23 4.52
CA ASP A 151 10.13 -6.15 3.41
C ASP A 151 9.97 -7.61 3.83
N SER A 152 10.39 -7.97 5.06
CA SER A 152 10.15 -9.31 5.62
C SER A 152 8.65 -9.60 5.78
N LEU A 153 7.88 -8.62 6.25
CA LEU A 153 6.42 -8.73 6.30
C LEU A 153 5.82 -8.88 4.90
N LEU A 154 6.30 -8.09 3.93
CA LEU A 154 5.86 -8.14 2.54
C LEU A 154 6.10 -9.54 1.94
N VAL A 155 7.29 -10.12 2.15
CA VAL A 155 7.63 -11.50 1.77
C VAL A 155 6.69 -12.51 2.43
N TYR A 156 6.46 -12.36 3.74
CA TYR A 156 5.55 -13.24 4.48
C TYR A 156 4.14 -13.24 3.88
N PHE A 157 3.57 -12.08 3.61
CA PHE A 157 2.22 -11.97 3.05
C PHE A 157 2.11 -12.44 1.60
N LEU A 158 3.13 -12.18 0.78
CA LEU A 158 3.14 -12.60 -0.63
C LEU A 158 3.35 -14.10 -0.79
N PHE A 159 4.35 -14.69 -0.12
CA PHE A 159 4.75 -16.08 -0.37
C PHE A 159 4.17 -17.09 0.62
N PHE A 160 4.12 -16.77 1.91
CA PHE A 160 3.79 -17.74 2.95
C PHE A 160 2.30 -17.73 3.33
N ARG A 161 1.68 -16.55 3.38
CA ARG A 161 0.29 -16.41 3.77
C ARG A 161 -0.66 -16.94 2.68
N LYS A 162 -1.25 -18.12 2.86
CA LYS A 162 -2.28 -18.62 1.94
C LYS A 162 -3.59 -17.85 2.14
N ILE A 163 -4.10 -17.24 1.08
CA ILE A 163 -5.42 -16.59 1.06
C ILE A 163 -6.33 -17.45 0.22
N ARG A 164 -7.41 -17.95 0.84
CA ARG A 164 -8.38 -18.79 0.15
C ARG A 164 -9.39 -17.90 -0.56
N TYR A 165 -9.21 -17.71 -1.86
CA TYR A 165 -10.19 -17.01 -2.68
C TYR A 165 -11.33 -17.97 -2.97
N VAL A 166 -12.55 -17.56 -2.65
CA VAL A 166 -13.73 -18.22 -3.20
C VAL A 166 -13.72 -17.88 -4.68
N HIS A 167 -13.52 -18.88 -5.54
CA HIS A 167 -13.64 -18.73 -6.99
C HIS A 167 -15.10 -18.40 -7.28
N THR A 168 -15.43 -17.11 -7.28
CA THR A 168 -16.62 -16.64 -7.97
C THR A 168 -16.24 -16.55 -9.44
N GLU A 169 -16.16 -17.72 -10.09
CA GLU A 169 -16.17 -17.77 -11.55
C GLU A 169 -17.54 -17.31 -12.02
N VAL A 170 -17.67 -16.02 -12.33
CA VAL A 170 -18.48 -15.55 -13.45
C VAL A 170 -17.78 -14.31 -14.01
N GLN A 171 -17.23 -14.51 -15.21
CA GLN A 171 -16.82 -13.55 -16.24
C GLN A 171 -16.93 -12.05 -15.94
N GLN A 172 -15.78 -11.34 -16.00
CA GLN A 172 -15.65 -10.02 -16.64
C GLN A 172 -14.28 -9.93 -17.29
#